data_AF-A0A6P1XZJ2-F1
#
_entry.id   AF-A0A6P1XZJ2-F1
#
_cell.length_a   1.000
_cell.length_b   1.000
_cell.length_c   1.000
_cell.angle_alpha   90.00
_cell.angle_beta   90.00
_cell.angle_gamma   90.00
#
_symmetry.space_group_name_H-M   'P 1'
#
loop_
_entity.id
_entity.type
_entity.pdbx_description
1 polymer ?
#
loop_
_entity_poly.entity_id
_entity_poly.type
_entity_poly.pdbx_seq_one_letter_code
_entity_poly.pdbx_strand_id
1 'polypeptide(L)'
;MEKVTLQTLKSGAVIDLFNVEFEKMLTNINDENTSPTTSRSITIKIEVKPGKTRRDAECRISVSSRLAPIKPAESTLYLDSDDGILAAYEDNPEQHTLDFTSGNISAIGG
;
A
#
# COMPACT_ATOMS: atom_id res chain seq x y z
N MET A 1 20.14 -39.47 -5.87
CA MET A 1 19.95 -38.20 -5.15
C MET A 1 20.45 -37.09 -6.06
N GLU A 2 19.58 -36.17 -6.46
CA GLU A 2 20.00 -34.99 -7.22
C GLU A 2 20.53 -33.90 -6.30
N LYS A 3 21.38 -33.03 -6.86
CA LYS A 3 21.84 -31.84 -6.17
C LYS A 3 20.68 -30.87 -6.00
N VAL A 4 20.69 -30.12 -4.89
CA VAL A 4 19.70 -29.08 -4.64
C VAL A 4 19.88 -27.95 -5.67
N THR A 5 18.79 -27.59 -6.35
CA THR A 5 18.66 -26.44 -7.24
C THR A 5 17.55 -25.53 -6.71
N LEU A 6 17.39 -24.32 -7.27
CA LEU A 6 16.27 -23.44 -6.89
C LEU A 6 14.91 -24.13 -7.06
N GLN A 7 14.79 -24.98 -8.09
CA GLN A 7 13.57 -25.70 -8.41
C GLN A 7 13.29 -26.86 -7.45
N THR A 8 14.34 -27.52 -6.96
CA THR A 8 14.20 -28.68 -6.07
C THR A 8 14.32 -28.31 -4.59
N LEU A 9 14.71 -27.07 -4.28
CA LEU A 9 14.87 -26.58 -2.92
C LEU A 9 13.54 -26.63 -2.18
N LYS A 10 13.54 -27.33 -1.02
CA LYS A 10 12.34 -27.60 -0.22
C LYS A 10 11.21 -28.20 -1.06
N SER A 11 11.55 -29.18 -1.92
CA SER A 11 10.60 -29.90 -2.78
C SER A 11 9.79 -28.99 -3.72
N GLY A 12 10.37 -27.88 -4.17
CA GLY A 12 9.71 -26.93 -5.05
C GLY A 12 8.93 -25.81 -4.36
N ALA A 13 8.93 -25.76 -3.03
CA ALA A 13 8.20 -24.73 -2.28
C ALA A 13 8.60 -23.29 -2.63
N VAL A 14 9.84 -23.05 -3.11
CA VAL A 14 10.26 -21.72 -3.60
C VAL A 14 9.42 -21.29 -4.80
N ILE A 15 9.17 -22.22 -5.72
CA ILE A 15 8.41 -21.95 -6.95
C ILE A 15 6.96 -21.61 -6.57
N ASP A 16 6.35 -22.39 -5.68
CA ASP A 16 4.97 -22.15 -5.25
C ASP A 16 4.82 -20.78 -4.58
N LEU A 17 5.73 -20.44 -3.67
CA LEU A 17 5.73 -19.13 -3.00
C LEU A 17 5.98 -17.97 -3.98
N PHE A 18 6.86 -18.17 -4.96
CA PHE A 18 7.09 -17.18 -6.01
C PHE A 18 5.84 -16.98 -6.86
N ASN A 19 5.19 -18.05 -7.30
CA ASN A 19 4.00 -17.99 -8.15
C ASN A 19 2.88 -17.19 -7.46
N VAL A 20 2.65 -17.42 -6.18
CA VAL A 20 1.65 -16.66 -5.38
C VAL A 20 1.98 -15.16 -5.36
N GLU A 21 3.22 -14.79 -5.09
CA GLU A 21 3.63 -13.38 -5.06
C GLU A 21 3.65 -12.74 -6.45
N PHE A 22 3.94 -13.54 -7.48
CA PHE A 22 3.91 -13.10 -8.88
C PHE A 22 2.48 -12.85 -9.36
N GLU A 23 1.53 -13.71 -9.02
CA GLU A 23 0.10 -13.47 -9.28
C GLU A 23 -0.38 -12.18 -8.62
N LYS A 24 -0.05 -11.94 -7.34
CA LYS A 24 -0.37 -10.68 -6.65
C LYS A 24 0.21 -9.47 -7.37
N MET A 25 1.45 -9.57 -7.84
CA MET A 25 2.09 -8.51 -8.62
C MET A 25 1.34 -8.24 -9.92
N LEU A 26 0.97 -9.28 -10.67
CA LEU A 26 0.22 -9.14 -11.92
C LEU A 26 -1.17 -8.52 -11.67
N THR A 27 -1.89 -8.96 -10.65
CA THR A 27 -3.17 -8.35 -10.25
C THR A 27 -3.00 -6.87 -9.91
N ASN A 28 -1.95 -6.51 -9.17
CA ASN A 28 -1.65 -5.13 -8.84
C ASN A 28 -1.19 -4.29 -10.06
N ILE A 29 -0.63 -4.90 -11.11
CA ILE A 29 -0.34 -4.18 -12.37
C ILE A 29 -1.61 -3.90 -13.15
N ASN A 30 -2.54 -4.87 -13.15
CA ASN A 30 -3.81 -4.76 -13.87
C ASN A 30 -4.84 -3.86 -13.16
N ASP A 31 -4.58 -3.46 -11.91
CA ASP A 31 -5.46 -2.57 -11.16
C ASP A 31 -5.24 -1.10 -11.56
N GLU A 32 -6.23 -0.52 -12.24
CA GLU A 32 -6.25 0.89 -12.68
C GLU A 32 -6.19 1.89 -11.52
N ASN A 33 -6.53 1.45 -10.31
CA ASN A 33 -6.42 2.26 -9.11
C ASN A 33 -4.99 2.35 -8.58
N THR A 34 -4.01 1.65 -9.16
CA THR A 34 -2.61 1.71 -8.72
C THR A 34 -1.77 2.57 -9.66
N SER A 35 -0.58 2.97 -9.22
CA SER A 35 0.34 3.72 -10.08
C SER A 35 0.89 2.82 -11.22
N PRO A 36 0.77 3.25 -12.50
CA PRO A 36 1.23 2.45 -13.64
C PRO A 36 2.76 2.43 -13.77
N THR A 37 3.45 3.47 -13.29
CA THR A 37 4.89 3.65 -13.44
C THR A 37 5.69 3.23 -12.21
N THR A 38 5.03 2.99 -11.07
CA THR A 38 5.71 2.60 -9.84
C THR A 38 6.26 1.16 -9.98
N SER A 39 7.56 1.02 -9.72
CA SER A 39 8.23 -0.28 -9.73
C SER A 39 7.67 -1.22 -8.67
N ARG A 40 7.47 -2.48 -9.08
CA ARG A 40 7.08 -3.60 -8.20
C ARG A 40 8.26 -4.55 -8.10
N SER A 41 8.47 -5.16 -6.94
CA SER A 41 9.60 -6.08 -6.74
C SER A 41 9.18 -7.32 -5.94
N ILE A 42 9.71 -8.49 -6.28
CA ILE A 42 9.64 -9.69 -5.46
C ILE A 42 11.03 -9.98 -4.90
N THR A 43 11.10 -10.29 -3.61
CA THR A 43 12.33 -10.66 -2.93
C THR A 43 12.20 -12.09 -2.42
N ILE A 44 13.10 -12.96 -2.87
CA ILE A 44 13.27 -14.31 -2.35
C ILE A 44 14.46 -14.28 -1.38
N LYS A 45 14.19 -14.57 -0.11
CA LYS A 45 15.21 -14.64 0.94
C LYS A 45 15.39 -16.10 1.37
N ILE A 46 16.62 -16.56 1.29
CA ILE A 46 17.04 -17.90 1.71
C ILE A 46 18.04 -17.74 2.84
N GLU A 47 17.70 -18.27 4.01
CA GLU A 47 18.55 -18.24 5.20
C GLU A 47 19.02 -19.66 5.51
N VAL A 48 20.33 -19.86 5.52
CA VAL A 48 20.94 -21.16 5.83
C VAL A 48 21.76 -21.04 7.10
N LYS A 49 21.40 -21.83 8.10
CA LYS A 49 22.12 -21.90 9.38
C LYS A 49 22.79 -23.27 9.49
N PRO A 50 24.12 -23.36 9.26
CA PRO A 50 24.82 -24.62 9.37
C PRO A 50 24.91 -25.10 10.82
N GLY A 51 24.85 -26.41 11.02
CA GLY A 51 25.15 -27.06 12.29
C GLY A 51 26.64 -26.98 12.64
N LYS A 52 26.99 -27.26 13.91
CA LYS A 52 28.39 -27.21 14.40
C LYS A 52 29.34 -28.11 13.62
N THR A 53 28.84 -29.24 13.13
CA THR A 53 29.61 -30.24 12.37
C THR A 53 29.78 -29.85 10.90
N ARG A 54 29.03 -28.86 10.41
CA ARG A 54 28.90 -28.48 8.99
C ARG A 54 28.47 -29.62 8.06
N ARG A 55 27.89 -30.70 8.60
CA ARG A 55 27.33 -31.82 7.83
C ARG A 55 25.82 -31.68 7.59
N ASP A 56 25.18 -30.81 8.34
CA ASP A 56 23.76 -30.48 8.29
C ASP A 56 23.57 -28.97 8.37
N ALA A 57 22.45 -28.47 7.83
CA ALA A 57 22.06 -27.07 7.92
C ALA A 57 20.54 -26.93 7.94
N GLU A 58 20.03 -26.00 8.74
CA GLU A 58 18.64 -25.55 8.67
C GLU A 58 18.52 -24.57 7.50
N CYS A 59 17.50 -24.73 6.67
CA CYS A 59 17.20 -23.83 5.56
C CYS A 59 15.80 -23.24 5.73
N ARG A 60 15.71 -21.91 5.74
CA ARG A 60 14.45 -21.17 5.76
C ARG A 60 14.33 -20.35 4.49
N ILE A 61 13.13 -20.33 3.93
CA ILE A 61 12.81 -19.66 2.67
C ILE A 61 11.61 -18.75 2.95
N SER A 62 11.72 -17.50 2.57
CA SER A 62 10.64 -16.52 2.62
C SER A 62 10.61 -15.73 1.31
N VAL A 63 9.42 -15.52 0.76
CA VAL A 63 9.20 -14.71 -0.44
C VAL A 63 8.25 -13.58 -0.07
N SER A 64 8.57 -12.35 -0.48
CA SER A 64 7.75 -11.16 -0.21
C SER A 64 7.71 -10.25 -1.43
N SER A 65 6.57 -9.61 -1.69
CA SER A 65 6.43 -8.59 -2.73
C SER A 65 6.31 -7.17 -2.16
N ARG A 66 6.82 -6.21 -2.93
CA ARG A 66 6.53 -4.77 -2.78
C ARG A 66 5.71 -4.37 -4.00
N LEU A 67 4.48 -3.99 -3.76
CA LEU A 67 3.50 -3.64 -4.79
C LEU A 67 3.38 -2.12 -4.93
N ALA A 68 2.80 -1.66 -6.05
CA ALA A 68 2.50 -0.26 -6.22
C ALA A 68 1.35 0.14 -5.28
N PRO A 69 1.42 1.31 -4.64
CA PRO A 69 0.35 1.80 -3.80
C PRO A 69 -0.90 2.06 -4.64
N ILE A 70 -2.07 1.89 -4.02
CA ILE A 70 -3.33 2.38 -4.55
C ILE A 70 -3.25 3.92 -4.54
N LYS A 71 -3.78 4.55 -5.59
CA LYS A 71 -3.93 6.00 -5.72
C LYS A 71 -4.61 6.51 -4.47
N PRO A 72 -4.00 7.45 -3.73
CA PRO A 72 -4.63 8.01 -2.55
C PRO A 72 -5.92 8.72 -2.95
N ALA A 73 -6.99 8.51 -2.19
CA ALA A 73 -8.14 9.40 -2.25
C ALA A 73 -7.77 10.64 -1.43
N GLU A 74 -7.58 11.76 -2.11
CA GLU A 74 -7.28 13.04 -1.46
C GLU A 74 -8.58 13.78 -1.23
N SER A 75 -8.79 14.26 0.00
CA SER A 75 -9.86 15.17 0.37
C SER A 75 -9.26 16.29 1.22
N THR A 76 -9.75 17.51 1.02
CA THR A 76 -9.36 18.67 1.83
C THR A 76 -10.29 18.75 3.02
N LEU A 77 -9.72 18.76 4.23
CA LEU A 77 -10.47 18.99 5.45
C LEU A 77 -10.24 20.42 5.94
N TYR A 78 -11.31 21.08 6.34
CA TYR A 78 -11.29 22.37 7.01
C TYR A 78 -11.37 22.14 8.51
N LEU A 79 -10.49 22.78 9.27
CA LEU A 79 -10.43 22.63 10.72
C LEU A 79 -10.98 23.89 11.37
N ASP A 80 -11.88 23.73 12.33
CA ASP A 80 -12.40 24.84 13.13
C ASP A 80 -12.56 24.40 14.60
N SER A 81 -12.65 25.38 15.50
CA SER A 81 -12.84 25.16 16.93
C SER A 81 -14.32 25.33 17.29
N ASP A 82 -15.04 24.21 17.38
CA ASP A 82 -16.42 24.20 17.86
C ASP A 82 -16.43 23.99 19.40
N ASP A 83 -16.88 24.99 20.15
CA ASP A 83 -16.95 24.97 21.62
C ASP A 83 -15.62 24.63 22.33
N GLY A 84 -14.50 25.07 21.74
CA GLY A 84 -13.15 24.81 22.25
C GLY A 84 -12.62 23.40 21.98
N ILE A 85 -13.35 22.61 21.20
CA ILE A 85 -12.95 21.29 20.72
C ILE A 85 -12.63 21.39 19.23
N LEU A 86 -11.46 20.89 18.85
CA LEU A 86 -11.06 20.87 17.45
C LEU A 86 -11.98 19.94 16.65
N ALA A 87 -12.69 20.51 15.67
CA ALA A 87 -13.57 19.82 14.75
C ALA A 87 -13.02 19.90 13.31
N ALA A 88 -13.41 18.95 12.46
CA ALA A 88 -13.02 18.88 11.06
C ALA A 88 -14.26 18.74 10.16
N TYR A 89 -14.26 19.46 9.04
CA TYR A 89 -15.37 19.54 8.10
C TYR A 89 -14.86 19.29 6.67
N GLU A 90 -15.65 18.62 5.83
CA GLU A 90 -15.30 18.43 4.41
C GLU A 90 -15.58 19.68 3.57
N ASP A 91 -16.54 20.51 4.00
CA ASP A 91 -16.85 21.81 3.42
C ASP A 91 -16.29 22.93 4.31
N ASN A 92 -15.87 24.03 3.68
CA ASN A 92 -15.38 25.19 4.43
C ASN A 92 -16.54 25.88 5.18
N PRO A 93 -16.58 25.84 6.52
CA PRO A 93 -17.67 26.43 7.29
C PRO A 93 -17.75 27.96 7.17
N GLU A 94 -16.64 28.62 6.80
CA GLU A 94 -16.58 30.08 6.60
C GLU A 94 -16.96 30.52 5.18
N GLN A 95 -17.23 29.58 4.27
CA GLN A 95 -17.54 29.93 2.89
C GLN A 95 -18.99 30.38 2.75
N HIS A 96 -19.19 31.68 2.56
CA HIS A 96 -20.48 32.24 2.18
C HIS A 96 -20.95 31.65 0.84
N THR A 97 -22.14 31.04 0.83
CA THR A 97 -22.86 30.71 -0.41
C THR A 97 -23.23 32.02 -1.12
N LEU A 98 -22.62 32.26 -2.27
CA LEU A 98 -23.06 33.34 -3.15
C LEU A 98 -24.38 32.91 -3.81
N ASP A 99 -25.49 33.38 -3.26
CA ASP A 99 -26.79 33.32 -3.93
C ASP A 99 -26.80 34.38 -5.04
N PHE A 100 -26.65 33.96 -6.29
CA PHE A 100 -26.67 34.84 -7.47
C PHE A 100 -28.06 35.37 -7.82
N THR A 101 -29.09 35.10 -7.00
CA THR A 101 -30.49 35.35 -7.40
C THR A 101 -31.01 36.75 -7.06
N SER A 102 -30.38 37.51 -6.16
CA SER A 102 -30.80 38.92 -5.94
C SER A 102 -29.64 39.78 -5.45
N GLY A 103 -29.05 40.57 -6.35
CA GLY A 103 -27.92 41.46 -6.04
C GLY A 103 -28.28 42.59 -5.07
N ASN A 104 -28.43 42.30 -3.78
CA ASN A 104 -28.51 43.28 -2.70
C ASN A 104 -27.67 42.81 -1.51
N ILE A 105 -26.63 43.58 -1.21
CA ILE A 105 -25.77 43.41 -0.04
C ILE A 105 -26.36 44.27 1.07
N SER A 106 -26.73 43.66 2.20
CA SER A 106 -27.05 44.41 3.41
C SER A 106 -26.23 43.86 4.57
N ALA A 107 -25.38 44.71 5.14
CA ALA A 107 -24.69 44.42 6.38
C ALA A 107 -25.70 44.49 7.52
N ILE A 108 -25.85 43.40 8.28
CA ILE A 108 -26.60 43.40 9.53
C ILE A 108 -25.60 43.09 10.65
N GLY A 109 -24.99 44.15 11.17
CA GLY A 109 -24.31 44.14 12.46
C GLY A 109 -25.27 44.70 13.51
N GLY A 110 -25.49 43.93 14.57
CA GLY A 110 -26.32 44.26 15.73
C GLY A 110 -26.50 43.04 16.60
#